data_AF-A0A7V8YMX7-F1
#
_entry.id   AF-A0A7V8YMX7-F1
#
_cell.length_a   1.000
_cell.length_b   1.000
_cell.length_c   1.000
_cell.angle_alpha   90.00
_cell.angle_beta   90.00
_cell.angle_gamma   90.00
#
_symmetry.space_group_name_H-M   'P 1'
#
loop_
_entity.id
_entity.type
_entity.pdbx_description
1 polymer ?
#
loop_
_entity_poly.entity_id
_entity_poly.type
_entity_poly.pdbx_seq_one_letter_code
_entity_poly.pdbx_strand_id
1 'polypeptide(L)'
;MRSLTADELARYPHVPEVDRGRARVVAVPRLTPGIAGMTLGRWILLRRGHEHDGDLLGHELVHVRQWRELGPIRFLRRYLGAYVRGRVRGLRHQDAYAAIPLEQEARALSGY
;
A
#
# COMPACT_ATOMS: atom_id res chain seq x y z
N MET A 1 -7.77 -12.34 10.56
CA MET A 1 -7.94 -11.84 9.18
C MET A 1 -9.38 -11.40 9.04
N ARG A 2 -9.63 -10.20 8.50
CA ARG A 2 -10.97 -9.70 8.22
C ARG A 2 -11.08 -9.19 6.79
N SER A 3 -12.29 -9.18 6.26
CA SER A 3 -12.62 -8.45 5.03
C SER A 3 -12.87 -6.97 5.36
N LEU A 4 -12.89 -6.13 4.33
CA LEU A 4 -13.36 -4.75 4.44
C LEU A 4 -14.85 -4.75 4.81
N THR A 5 -15.23 -3.83 5.69
CA THR A 5 -16.63 -3.53 6.06
C THR A 5 -17.31 -2.71 4.96
N ALA A 6 -18.64 -2.64 4.94
CA ALA A 6 -19.38 -1.85 3.96
C ALA A 6 -18.98 -0.37 3.95
N ASP A 7 -18.73 0.20 5.13
CA ASP A 7 -18.30 1.60 5.27
C ASP A 7 -16.89 1.82 4.69
N GLU A 8 -15.96 0.88 4.94
CA GLU A 8 -14.63 0.94 4.34
C GLU A 8 -14.68 0.72 2.82
N LEU A 9 -15.58 -0.13 2.32
CA LEU A 9 -15.80 -0.27 0.89
C LEU A 9 -16.27 1.06 0.28
N ALA A 10 -17.23 1.73 0.90
CA ALA A 10 -17.78 2.99 0.43
C ALA A 10 -16.75 4.14 0.46
N ARG A 11 -15.80 4.11 1.40
CA ARG A 11 -14.77 5.16 1.57
C ARG A 11 -13.74 5.20 0.44
N TYR A 12 -13.52 4.11 -0.29
CA TYR A 12 -12.50 4.03 -1.35
C TYR A 12 -13.09 3.70 -2.73
N PRO A 13 -13.97 4.55 -3.30
CA PRO A 13 -14.60 4.26 -4.60
C PRO A 13 -13.60 4.25 -5.77
N HIS A 14 -12.44 4.89 -5.61
CA HIS A 14 -11.37 4.93 -6.60
C HIS A 14 -10.61 3.59 -6.74
N VAL A 15 -10.78 2.67 -5.79
CA VAL A 15 -10.25 1.31 -5.88
C VAL A 15 -11.33 0.41 -6.49
N PRO A 16 -11.04 -0.37 -7.55
CA PRO A 16 -12.02 -1.27 -8.14
C PRO A 16 -12.66 -2.20 -7.10
N GLU A 17 -13.95 -2.50 -7.27
CA GLU A 17 -14.70 -3.35 -6.32
C GLU A 17 -14.08 -4.75 -6.19
N VAL A 18 -13.53 -5.29 -7.29
CA VAL A 18 -12.81 -6.57 -7.28
C VAL A 18 -11.61 -6.57 -6.34
N ASP A 19 -10.89 -5.45 -6.24
CA ASP A 19 -9.70 -5.31 -5.39
C ASP A 19 -10.11 -5.15 -3.94
N ARG A 20 -11.13 -4.32 -3.69
CA ARG A 20 -11.74 -4.16 -2.37
C ARG A 20 -12.34 -5.46 -1.83
N GLY A 21 -13.08 -6.22 -2.64
CA GLY A 21 -13.70 -7.48 -2.21
C GLY A 21 -12.70 -8.61 -1.95
N ARG A 22 -11.54 -8.57 -2.60
CA ARG A 22 -10.46 -9.57 -2.44
C ARG A 22 -9.46 -9.22 -1.36
N ALA A 23 -9.34 -7.95 -0.99
CA ALA A 23 -8.42 -7.51 0.04
C ALA A 23 -8.74 -8.20 1.39
N ARG A 24 -7.68 -8.55 2.10
CA ARG A 24 -7.75 -9.21 3.41
C ARG A 24 -6.87 -8.47 4.39
N VAL A 25 -7.50 -7.87 5.39
CA VAL A 25 -6.81 -7.09 6.43
C VAL A 25 -6.40 -8.03 7.55
N VAL A 26 -5.13 -7.96 7.95
CA VAL A 26 -4.53 -8.76 9.00
C VAL A 26 -3.79 -7.83 9.94
N ALA A 27 -4.30 -7.70 11.17
CA ALA A 27 -3.61 -6.97 12.21
C ALA A 27 -2.49 -7.81 12.81
N VAL A 28 -1.26 -7.31 12.74
CA VAL A 28 -0.05 -7.95 13.27
C VAL A 28 0.51 -7.15 14.46
N PRO A 29 1.02 -7.81 15.50
CA PRO A 29 1.50 -7.12 16.70
C PRO A 29 2.74 -6.26 16.44
N ARG A 30 3.59 -6.66 15.49
CA ARG A 30 4.76 -5.91 15.05
C ARG A 30 4.90 -6.02 13.54
N LEU A 31 5.33 -4.92 12.95
CA LEU A 31 5.77 -4.80 11.57
C LEU A 31 7.22 -4.29 11.59
N THR A 32 7.86 -4.20 10.44
CA THR A 32 9.19 -3.60 10.31
C THR A 32 9.22 -2.21 10.96
N PRO A 33 10.29 -1.86 11.70
CA PRO A 33 10.37 -0.56 12.37
C PRO A 33 10.16 0.60 11.39
N GLY A 34 9.24 1.50 11.71
CA GLY A 34 8.89 2.64 10.85
C GLY A 34 7.76 2.38 9.85
N ILE A 35 7.23 1.16 9.75
CA ILE A 35 6.15 0.81 8.84
C ILE A 35 4.87 0.50 9.64
N ALA A 36 3.76 1.16 9.30
CA ALA A 36 2.45 0.97 9.93
C ALA A 36 1.54 0.02 9.13
N GLY A 37 1.73 -0.05 7.80
CA GLY A 37 0.99 -0.91 6.88
C GLY A 37 1.91 -1.53 5.83
N MET A 38 1.55 -2.73 5.35
CA MET A 38 2.25 -3.37 4.24
C MET A 38 1.31 -4.23 3.41
N THR A 39 1.39 -4.09 2.09
CA THR A 39 0.62 -4.90 1.15
C THR A 39 1.46 -5.99 0.51
N LEU A 40 0.93 -7.21 0.56
CA LEU A 40 1.46 -8.36 -0.15
C LEU A 40 0.36 -9.01 -0.99
N GLY A 41 0.27 -8.64 -2.26
CA GLY A 41 -0.77 -9.12 -3.16
C GLY A 41 -2.16 -8.66 -2.72
N ARG A 42 -2.96 -9.57 -2.17
CA ARG A 42 -4.30 -9.26 -1.60
C ARG A 42 -4.31 -9.06 -0.09
N TRP A 43 -3.17 -9.24 0.57
CA TRP A 43 -3.07 -9.21 2.02
C TRP A 43 -2.57 -7.84 2.45
N ILE A 44 -3.34 -7.19 3.32
CA ILE A 44 -3.01 -5.90 3.93
C ILE A 44 -2.64 -6.18 5.38
N LEU A 45 -1.37 -6.01 5.71
CA LEU A 45 -0.83 -6.20 7.05
C LEU A 45 -0.82 -4.84 7.74
N LEU A 46 -1.63 -4.67 8.78
CA LEU A 46 -1.63 -3.44 9.57
C LEU A 46 -0.99 -3.72 10.93
N ARG A 47 -0.18 -2.81 11.42
CA ARG A 47 0.30 -2.87 12.81
C ARG A 47 -0.88 -2.65 13.75
N ARG A 48 -0.99 -3.46 14.81
CA ARG A 48 -1.99 -3.26 15.88
C ARG A 48 -1.97 -1.81 16.38
N GLY A 49 -3.15 -1.23 16.53
CA GLY A 49 -3.33 0.18 16.91
C GLY A 49 -3.42 1.16 15.73
N HIS A 50 -3.12 0.72 14.49
CA HIS A 50 -3.29 1.50 13.26
C HIS A 50 -4.47 0.97 12.41
N GLU A 51 -5.30 0.11 12.99
CA GLU A 51 -6.43 -0.55 12.30
C GLU A 51 -7.57 0.41 11.93
N HIS A 52 -7.65 1.55 12.62
CA HIS A 52 -8.65 2.59 12.40
C HIS A 52 -8.14 3.75 11.53
N ASP A 53 -6.88 3.68 11.11
CA ASP A 53 -6.31 4.67 10.20
C ASP A 53 -6.83 4.39 8.78
N GLY A 54 -7.88 5.14 8.41
CA GLY A 54 -8.50 5.02 7.10
C GLY A 54 -7.56 5.42 5.97
N ASP A 55 -6.69 6.40 6.20
CA ASP A 55 -5.82 6.91 5.13
C ASP A 55 -4.69 5.90 4.88
N LEU A 56 -4.18 5.24 5.94
CA LEU A 56 -3.30 4.08 5.82
C LEU A 56 -3.98 2.90 5.12
N LEU A 57 -5.23 2.57 5.47
CA LEU A 57 -5.94 1.47 4.82
C LEU A 57 -6.19 1.75 3.34
N GLY A 58 -6.56 2.98 2.99
CA GLY A 58 -6.69 3.44 1.60
C GLY A 58 -5.39 3.32 0.84
N HIS A 59 -4.26 3.69 1.46
CA HIS A 59 -2.93 3.58 0.90
C HIS A 59 -2.61 2.13 0.51
N GLU A 60 -2.81 1.19 1.44
CA GLU A 60 -2.58 -0.23 1.21
C GLU A 60 -3.52 -0.82 0.14
N LEU A 61 -4.77 -0.34 0.05
CA LEU A 61 -5.69 -0.78 -0.99
C LEU A 61 -5.25 -0.38 -2.40
N VAL A 62 -4.64 0.80 -2.56
CA VAL A 62 -4.04 1.20 -3.85
C VAL A 62 -2.93 0.21 -4.23
N HIS A 63 -2.12 -0.24 -3.28
CA HIS A 63 -1.12 -1.28 -3.54
C HIS A 63 -1.75 -2.62 -3.94
N VAL A 64 -2.90 -3.02 -3.37
CA VAL A 64 -3.61 -4.24 -3.80
C VAL A 64 -4.02 -4.13 -5.27
N ARG A 65 -4.57 -2.98 -5.67
CA ARG A 65 -4.91 -2.71 -7.09
C ARG A 65 -3.66 -2.78 -7.97
N GLN A 66 -2.60 -2.07 -7.60
CA GLN A 66 -1.34 -2.05 -8.36
C GLN A 66 -0.73 -3.46 -8.49
N TRP A 67 -0.80 -4.27 -7.43
CA TRP A 67 -0.36 -5.67 -7.44
C TRP A 67 -1.16 -6.52 -8.41
N ARG A 68 -2.48 -6.34 -8.48
CA ARG A 68 -3.32 -7.05 -9.45
C ARG A 68 -3.01 -6.61 -10.89
N GLU A 69 -2.87 -5.31 -11.13
CA GLU A 69 -2.69 -4.75 -12.47
C GLU A 69 -1.30 -5.03 -13.05
N LEU A 70 -0.27 -4.93 -12.23
CA LEU A 70 1.12 -5.14 -12.66
C LEU A 70 1.55 -6.61 -12.50
N GLY A 71 0.97 -7.32 -11.54
CA GLY A 71 1.49 -8.60 -11.07
C GLY A 71 2.76 -8.43 -10.22
N PRO A 72 3.16 -9.49 -9.47
CA PRO A 72 4.29 -9.44 -8.52
C PRO A 72 5.59 -8.94 -9.16
N ILE A 73 5.95 -9.50 -10.31
CA ILE A 73 7.25 -9.26 -10.95
C ILE A 73 7.35 -7.81 -11.44
N ARG A 74 6.32 -7.32 -12.12
CA ARG A 74 6.34 -5.95 -12.68
C ARG A 74 6.19 -4.90 -11.58
N PHE A 75 5.40 -5.18 -10.55
CA PHE A 75 5.30 -4.33 -9.36
C PHE A 75 6.67 -4.16 -8.72
N LEU A 76 7.33 -5.27 -8.34
CA LEU A 76 8.65 -5.23 -7.71
C LEU A 76 9.70 -4.57 -8.61
N ARG A 77 9.71 -4.85 -9.91
CA ARG A 77 10.64 -4.20 -10.85
C ARG A 77 10.44 -2.69 -10.93
N ARG A 78 9.19 -2.21 -10.95
CA ARG A 78 8.89 -0.76 -10.97
C ARG A 78 9.24 -0.11 -9.64
N TYR A 79 8.88 -0.77 -8.54
CA TYR A 79 9.11 -0.29 -7.18
C TYR A 79 10.61 -0.18 -6.87
N LEU A 80 11.32 -1.32 -6.94
CA LEU A 80 12.76 -1.38 -6.68
C LEU A 80 13.55 -0.59 -7.71
N GLY A 81 13.13 -0.60 -8.99
CA GLY A 81 13.79 0.19 -10.03
C GLY A 81 13.69 1.69 -9.78
N ALA A 82 12.54 2.20 -9.33
CA ALA A 82 12.40 3.61 -8.95
C ALA A 82 13.25 3.95 -7.71
N TYR A 83 13.19 3.10 -6.68
CA TYR A 83 13.98 3.26 -5.47
C TYR A 83 15.49 3.30 -5.75
N VAL A 84 16.01 2.30 -6.48
CA VAL A 84 17.44 2.21 -6.84
C VAL A 84 17.86 3.40 -7.68
N ARG A 85 17.06 3.83 -8.66
CA ARG A 85 17.35 5.05 -9.43
C ARG A 85 17.43 6.29 -8.53
N GLY A 86 16.53 6.43 -7.54
CA GLY A 86 16.59 7.51 -6.56
C GLY A 86 17.88 7.46 -5.73
N ARG A 87 18.25 6.27 -5.24
CA ARG A 87 19.48 6.07 -4.47
C ARG A 87 20.76 6.34 -5.29
N VAL A 88 20.80 5.91 -6.55
CA VAL A 88 21.90 6.20 -7.49
C VAL A 88 22.01 7.70 -7.78
N ARG A 89 20.90 8.42 -7.77
CA ARG A 89 20.86 9.89 -7.88
C ARG A 89 21.21 10.63 -6.57
N GLY A 90 21.59 9.91 -5.52
CA GLY A 90 22.01 10.50 -4.24
C GLY A 90 20.87 10.83 -3.26
N LEU A 91 19.62 10.52 -3.58
CA LEU A 91 18.48 10.77 -2.68
C LEU A 91 18.62 9.93 -1.40
N ARG A 92 18.34 10.48 -0.22
CA ARG A 92 18.34 9.70 1.03
C ARG A 92 17.25 8.63 0.98
N HIS A 93 17.31 7.64 1.87
CA HIS A 93 16.36 6.51 1.88
C HIS A 93 14.90 6.98 1.84
N GLN A 94 14.53 7.94 2.68
CA GLN A 94 13.18 8.49 2.76
C GLN A 94 12.77 9.22 1.47
N ASP A 95 13.65 10.05 0.91
CA ASP A 95 13.37 10.79 -0.33
C ASP A 95 13.25 9.84 -1.52
N ALA A 96 14.12 8.83 -1.60
CA ALA A 96 14.07 7.82 -2.64
C ALA A 96 12.79 6.97 -2.58
N TYR A 97 12.31 6.68 -1.37
CA TYR A 97 11.04 6.00 -1.13
C TYR A 97 9.85 6.88 -1.50
N ALA A 98 9.85 8.14 -1.05
CA ALA A 98 8.81 9.11 -1.35
C ALA A 98 8.67 9.38 -2.86
N ALA A 99 9.78 9.35 -3.58
CA ALA A 99 9.82 9.56 -5.03
C ALA A 99 9.34 8.35 -5.86
N ILE A 100 9.09 7.18 -5.27
CA ILE A 100 8.59 6.01 -6.01
C ILE A 100 7.21 6.34 -6.59
N PRO A 101 6.97 6.22 -7.91
CA PRO A 101 5.68 6.58 -8.50
C PRO A 101 4.48 5.83 -7.90
N LEU A 102 4.68 4.56 -7.54
CA LEU A 102 3.65 3.73 -6.91
C LEU A 102 3.27 4.25 -5.51
N GLU A 103 4.25 4.76 -4.76
CA GLU A 103 4.04 5.39 -3.45
C GLU A 103 3.35 6.75 -3.58
N GLN A 104 3.75 7.54 -4.57
CA GLN A 104 3.12 8.84 -4.85
C GLN A 104 1.66 8.68 -5.24
N GLU A 105 1.35 7.71 -6.10
CA GLU A 105 -0.02 7.38 -6.47
C GLU A 105 -0.85 6.93 -5.25
N ALA A 106 -0.28 6.08 -4.40
CA ALA A 106 -0.96 5.61 -3.19
C ALA A 106 -1.27 6.76 -2.22
N ARG A 107 -0.31 7.64 -1.94
CA ARG A 107 -0.54 8.84 -1.10
C ARG A 107 -1.56 9.80 -1.70
N ALA A 108 -1.48 10.05 -3.01
CA ALA A 108 -2.39 10.98 -3.69
C ALA A 108 -3.84 10.51 -3.64
N LEU A 109 -4.08 9.19 -3.69
CA LEU A 109 -5.43 8.61 -3.68
C LEU A 109 -5.97 8.35 -2.27
N SER A 110 -5.10 8.15 -1.29
CA SER A 110 -5.50 7.84 0.09
C SER A 110 -5.50 9.04 1.04
N GLY A 111 -4.83 10.14 0.69
CA GLY A 111 -4.66 11.31 1.57
C GLY A 111 -3.62 11.12 2.68
N TYR A 112 -2.80 10.06 2.60
CA TYR A 112 -1.76 9.68 3.57
C TYR A 112 -0.42 10.41 3.36
#